data_AF-A0A0G1UBT5-F1
#
_entry.id   AF-A0A0G1UBT5-F1
#
_cell.length_a   1.000
_cell.length_b   1.000
_cell.length_c   1.000
_cell.angle_alpha   90.00
_cell.angle_beta   90.00
_cell.angle_gamma   90.00
#
_symmetry.space_group_name_H-M   'P 1'
#
loop_
_entity.id
_entity.type
_entity.pdbx_description
1 polymer ?
#
loop_
_entity_poly.entity_id
_entity_poly.type
_entity_poly.pdbx_seq_one_letter_code
_entity_poly.pdbx_strand_id
1 'polypeptide(L)'
;MKGFSKELSDMAKCPVCEKKYKKQNATVLEIGQKRNTVHFSCEACRVSSLVFVSQDQMGSVGVGILTDLSGSEAKNVFQKESVSTDHVLSVYSHLETISASK
;
A
#
# COMPACT_ATOMS: atom_id res chain seq x y z
N MET A 1 15.69 12.83 7.60
CA MET A 1 16.51 11.58 7.65
C MET A 1 16.17 10.60 8.79
N LYS A 2 15.56 10.96 9.93
CA LYS A 2 15.04 9.97 10.93
C LYS A 2 13.64 10.28 11.50
N GLY A 3 13.05 11.44 11.16
CA GLY A 3 11.79 11.92 11.76
C GLY A 3 10.52 11.37 11.12
N PHE A 4 10.50 11.24 9.79
CA PHE A 4 9.26 11.02 9.04
C PHE A 4 8.52 9.71 9.38
N SER A 5 9.23 8.57 9.44
CA SER A 5 8.60 7.29 9.79
C SER A 5 8.15 7.25 11.25
N LYS A 6 8.84 7.98 12.14
CA LYS A 6 8.56 8.02 13.57
C LYS A 6 7.33 8.89 13.85
N GLU A 7 7.30 10.10 13.30
CA GLU A 7 6.22 11.09 13.47
C GLU A 7 4.91 10.64 12.82
N LEU A 8 4.96 10.05 11.62
CA LEU A 8 3.75 9.57 10.95
C LEU A 8 3.10 8.41 11.72
N SER A 9 3.90 7.48 12.25
CA SER A 9 3.37 6.33 13.01
C SER A 9 2.75 6.72 14.35
N ASP A 10 3.19 7.82 14.97
CA ASP A 10 2.67 8.27 16.27
C ASP A 10 1.30 9.00 16.13
N MET A 11 0.99 9.47 14.91
CA MET A 11 -0.25 10.18 14.57
C MET A 11 -1.22 9.36 13.70
N ALA A 12 -0.75 8.36 12.96
CA ALA A 12 -1.57 7.62 12.01
C ALA A 12 -2.61 6.73 12.71
N LYS A 13 -3.88 6.97 12.38
CA LYS A 13 -5.04 6.17 12.81
C LYS A 13 -5.58 5.38 11.63
N CYS A 14 -6.16 4.23 11.93
CA CYS A 14 -6.93 3.47 10.96
C CYS A 14 -8.15 4.29 10.50
N PRO A 15 -8.35 4.53 9.20
CA PRO A 15 -9.50 5.31 8.70
C PRO A 15 -10.83 4.57 8.84
N VAL A 16 -10.83 3.29 9.23
CA VAL A 16 -12.03 2.46 9.38
C VAL A 16 -12.48 2.37 10.84
N CYS A 17 -11.56 2.18 11.78
CA CYS A 17 -11.89 1.96 13.20
C CYS A 17 -11.25 2.97 14.16
N GLU A 18 -10.54 3.97 13.63
CA GLU A 18 -9.87 5.07 14.35
C GLU A 18 -8.80 4.67 15.38
N LYS A 19 -8.54 3.38 15.57
CA LYS A 19 -7.45 2.92 16.42
C LYS A 19 -6.10 3.28 15.79
N LYS A 20 -5.15 3.67 16.64
CA LYS A 20 -3.79 3.99 16.21
C LYS A 20 -3.11 2.77 15.60
N TYR A 21 -2.33 2.98 14.55
CA TYR A 21 -1.46 1.94 14.05
C TYR A 21 -0.31 1.68 15.03
N LYS A 22 0.11 0.42 15.15
CA LYS A 22 1.34 0.06 15.86
C LYS A 22 2.53 0.19 14.89
N LYS A 23 3.65 0.73 15.38
CA LYS A 23 4.91 0.85 14.63
C LYS A 23 5.36 -0.46 13.96
N GLN A 24 5.13 -1.59 14.62
CA GLN A 24 5.51 -2.93 14.14
C GLN A 24 4.76 -3.36 12.87
N ASN A 25 3.59 -2.76 12.60
CA ASN A 25 2.74 -3.11 11.47
C ASN A 25 2.80 -2.08 10.34
N ALA A 26 3.88 -1.29 10.32
CA ALA A 26 4.18 -0.36 9.26
C ALA A 26 5.27 -0.95 8.36
N THR A 27 4.96 -1.19 7.09
CA THR A 27 5.94 -1.58 6.07
C THR A 27 6.26 -0.37 5.21
N VAL A 28 7.49 0.13 5.33
CA VAL A 28 7.94 1.26 4.50
C VAL A 28 8.21 0.77 3.07
N LEU A 29 7.54 1.36 2.09
CA LEU A 29 7.67 1.03 0.68
C LEU A 29 8.59 2.00 -0.05
N GLU A 30 8.54 3.28 0.33
CA GLU A 30 9.36 4.33 -0.27
C GLU A 30 9.72 5.38 0.77
N ILE A 31 10.99 5.79 0.78
CA ILE A 31 11.45 7.01 1.44
C ILE A 31 12.06 7.89 0.36
N GLY A 32 11.31 8.87 -0.12
CA GLY A 32 11.71 9.77 -1.20
C GLY A 32 11.85 11.22 -0.73
N GLN A 33 12.49 12.06 -1.55
CA GLN A 33 12.65 13.48 -1.22
C GLN A 33 11.32 14.25 -1.22
N LYS A 34 10.38 13.86 -2.09
CA LYS A 34 9.08 14.54 -2.26
C LYS A 34 7.89 13.75 -1.71
N ARG A 35 8.01 12.43 -1.67
CA ARG A 35 6.94 11.51 -1.28
C ARG A 35 7.51 10.34 -0.50
N ASN A 36 6.82 9.97 0.56
CA ASN A 36 7.06 8.76 1.32
C ASN A 36 5.81 7.88 1.24
N THR A 37 6.02 6.57 1.17
CA THR A 37 4.93 5.61 1.04
C THR A 37 5.07 4.52 2.10
N VAL A 38 3.99 4.29 2.85
CA VAL A 38 3.94 3.32 3.94
C VAL A 38 2.69 2.47 3.81
N HIS A 39 2.85 1.17 3.90
CA HIS A 39 1.76 0.23 4.09
C HIS A 39 1.51 0.02 5.59
N PHE A 40 0.26 0.02 6.02
CA PHE A 40 -0.16 -0.26 7.39
C PHE A 40 -1.15 -1.41 7.42
N SER A 41 -1.04 -2.27 8.44
CA SER A 41 -2.08 -3.25 8.79
C SER A 41 -2.65 -2.96 10.17
N CYS A 42 -3.98 -2.82 10.26
CA CYS A 42 -4.67 -2.60 11.51
C CYS A 42 -4.93 -3.92 12.24
N GLU A 43 -4.39 -4.11 13.45
CA GLU A 43 -4.69 -5.33 14.23
C GLU A 43 -6.14 -5.41 14.73
N ALA A 44 -6.83 -4.27 14.81
CA ALA A 44 -8.15 -4.20 15.41
C ALA A 44 -9.28 -4.59 14.46
N CYS A 45 -9.24 -4.12 13.21
CA CYS A 45 -10.24 -4.43 12.19
C CYS A 45 -9.66 -5.16 10.97
N ARG A 46 -8.36 -5.47 10.98
CA ARG A 46 -7.65 -6.24 9.94
C ARG A 46 -7.60 -5.62 8.55
N VAL A 47 -8.06 -4.37 8.39
CA VAL A 47 -7.89 -3.64 7.14
C VAL A 47 -6.43 -3.24 6.94
N SER A 48 -5.97 -3.28 5.70
CA SER A 48 -4.69 -2.72 5.30
C SER A 48 -4.88 -1.42 4.54
N SER A 49 -3.88 -0.54 4.60
CA SER A 49 -3.91 0.73 3.86
C SER A 49 -2.53 1.09 3.31
N LEU A 50 -2.50 1.62 2.09
CA LEU A 50 -1.35 2.31 1.52
C LEU A 50 -1.50 3.80 1.78
N VAL A 51 -0.49 4.40 2.41
CA VAL A 51 -0.48 5.81 2.78
C VAL A 51 0.68 6.49 2.07
N PHE A 52 0.35 7.46 1.23
CA PHE A 52 1.27 8.33 0.52
C PHE A 52 1.28 9.67 1.21
N VAL A 53 2.46 10.17 1.52
CA VAL A 53 2.59 11.47 2.18
C VAL A 53 3.63 12.26 1.43
N SER A 54 3.17 13.38 0.87
CA SER A 54 3.98 14.32 0.12
C SER A 54 4.20 15.58 0.93
N GLN A 55 5.37 16.18 0.79
CA GLN A 55 5.72 17.42 1.47
C GLN A 55 6.17 18.47 0.46
N ASP A 56 5.60 19.67 0.54
CA ASP A 56 5.98 20.82 -0.27
C ASP A 56 6.09 22.10 0.60
N GLN A 57 6.24 23.26 -0.04
CA GLN A 57 6.39 24.54 0.66
C GLN A 57 5.10 24.99 1.38
N MET A 58 3.94 24.46 1.01
CA MET A 58 2.64 24.79 1.60
C MET A 58 2.27 23.86 2.75
N GLY A 59 2.91 22.69 2.86
CA GLY A 59 2.74 21.80 3.99
C GLY A 59 2.95 20.32 3.65
N SER A 60 2.31 19.45 4.43
CA SER A 60 2.28 18.00 4.17
C SER A 60 0.86 17.56 3.80
N VAL A 61 0.73 16.82 2.72
CA VAL A 61 -0.54 16.23 2.27
C VAL A 61 -0.40 14.71 2.31
N GLY A 62 -1.36 14.04 2.97
CA GLY A 62 -1.43 12.59 3.04
C GLY A 62 -2.66 12.06 2.30
N VAL A 63 -2.48 11.02 1.48
CA VAL A 63 -3.56 10.26 0.85
C VAL A 63 -3.45 8.81 1.29
N GLY A 64 -4.55 8.25 1.78
CA GLY A 64 -4.66 6.85 2.19
C GLY A 64 -5.62 6.08 1.29
N ILE A 65 -5.23 4.88 0.86
CA ILE A 65 -6.04 3.96 0.07
C ILE A 65 -6.17 2.65 0.84
N LEU A 66 -7.39 2.13 0.98
CA LEU A 66 -7.60 0.80 1.55
C LEU A 66 -7.17 -0.29 0.56
N THR A 67 -6.56 -1.34 1.07
CA THR A 67 -6.09 -2.46 0.26
C THR A 67 -6.22 -3.77 1.04
N ASP A 68 -6.31 -4.87 0.31
CA ASP A 68 -6.23 -6.23 0.81
C ASP A 68 -4.79 -6.77 0.84
N LEU A 69 -3.83 -6.06 0.22
CA LEU A 69 -2.42 -6.47 0.20
C LEU A 69 -1.86 -6.61 1.62
N SER A 70 -1.16 -7.71 1.87
CA SER A 70 -0.23 -7.84 2.99
C SER A 70 0.98 -6.91 2.83
N GLY A 71 1.71 -6.66 3.91
CA GLY A 71 2.93 -5.84 3.83
C GLY A 71 3.98 -6.42 2.88
N SER A 72 4.10 -7.75 2.83
CA SER A 72 4.98 -8.46 1.89
C SER A 72 4.54 -8.34 0.44
N GLU A 73 3.24 -8.47 0.16
CA GLU A 73 2.72 -8.31 -1.20
C GLU A 73 2.87 -6.86 -1.66
N ALA A 74 2.50 -5.90 -0.80
CA ALA A 74 2.70 -4.48 -1.07
C ALA A 74 4.16 -4.19 -1.44
N LYS A 75 5.12 -4.69 -0.65
CA LYS A 75 6.56 -4.54 -0.95
C LYS A 75 6.97 -5.19 -2.28
N ASN A 76 6.35 -6.31 -2.64
CA ASN A 76 6.64 -7.03 -3.88
C ASN A 76 6.02 -6.38 -5.12
N VAL A 77 4.84 -5.76 -5.03
CA VAL A 77 4.12 -5.18 -6.18
C VAL A 77 4.34 -3.68 -6.33
N PHE A 78 4.73 -3.00 -5.26
CA PHE A 78 4.97 -1.55 -5.29
C PHE A 78 6.07 -1.20 -6.30
N GLN A 79 5.77 -0.25 -7.19
CA GLN A 79 6.63 0.16 -8.31
C GLN A 79 6.94 -0.93 -9.35
N LYS A 80 6.23 -2.08 -9.35
CA LYS A 80 6.23 -2.97 -10.52
C LYS A 80 5.48 -2.33 -11.68
N GLU A 81 5.76 -2.84 -12.87
CA GLU A 81 5.09 -2.43 -14.09
C GLU A 81 3.58 -2.58 -13.96
N SER A 82 2.85 -1.59 -14.48
CA SER A 82 1.40 -1.63 -14.56
C SER A 82 0.95 -2.85 -15.35
N VAL A 83 -0.20 -3.41 -14.98
CA VAL A 83 -0.85 -4.46 -15.77
C VAL A 83 -1.15 -3.92 -17.16
N SER A 84 -0.64 -4.59 -18.20
CA SER A 84 -0.84 -4.26 -19.60
C SER A 84 -1.95 -5.11 -20.23
N THR A 85 -2.37 -4.75 -21.43
CA THR A 85 -3.32 -5.53 -22.23
C THR A 85 -2.84 -6.96 -22.47
N ASP A 86 -1.53 -7.15 -22.69
CA ASP A 86 -0.96 -8.48 -22.95
C ASP A 86 -1.11 -9.41 -21.74
N HIS A 87 -0.96 -8.89 -20.52
CA HIS A 87 -1.24 -9.66 -19.30
C HIS A 87 -2.70 -10.11 -19.24
N VAL A 88 -3.65 -9.25 -19.63
CA VAL A 88 -5.08 -9.58 -19.64
C VAL A 88 -5.40 -10.66 -20.68
N LEU A 89 -4.87 -10.52 -21.90
CA LEU A 89 -5.06 -11.50 -22.98
C LEU A 89 -4.44 -12.86 -22.64
N SER A 90 -3.28 -12.86 -21.97
CA SER A 90 -2.61 -14.08 -21.51
C SER A 90 -3.47 -14.84 -20.51
N VAL A 91 -4.02 -14.16 -19.50
CA VAL A 91 -4.91 -14.77 -18.51
C VAL A 91 -6.19 -15.28 -19.16
N TYR A 92 -6.83 -14.48 -20.03
CA TYR A 92 -8.03 -14.89 -20.76
C TYR A 92 -7.80 -16.19 -21.55
N SER A 93 -6.74 -16.25 -22.35
CA SER A 93 -6.41 -17.42 -23.17
C SER A 93 -6.15 -18.67 -22.32
N HIS A 94 -5.52 -18.49 -21.15
CA HIS A 94 -5.28 -19.57 -20.20
C HIS A 94 -6.58 -20.12 -19.60
N LEU A 95 -7.50 -19.24 -19.21
CA LEU A 95 -8.79 -19.61 -18.63
C LEU A 95 -9.71 -20.34 -19.63
N GLU A 96 -9.73 -19.92 -20.89
CA GLU A 96 -10.44 -20.62 -21.97
C GLU A 96 -9.92 -22.06 -22.16
N THR A 97 -8.60 -22.22 -22.16
CA THR A 97 -7.97 -23.54 -22.32
C THR A 97 -8.31 -24.49 -21.16
N ILE A 98 -8.30 -23.98 -19.92
CA ILE A 98 -8.69 -24.76 -18.73
C ILE A 98 -10.18 -25.14 -18.79
N SER A 99 -11.03 -24.21 -19.23
CA SER A 99 -12.48 -24.44 -19.30
C SER A 99 -12.85 -25.45 -20.37
N ALA A 100 -12.13 -25.46 -21.50
CA ALA A 100 -12.32 -26.42 -22.59
C ALA A 100 -11.72 -27.82 -22.33
N SER A 101 -10.90 -27.97 -21.29
CA SER A 101 -10.29 -29.25 -20.88
C SER A 101 -11.12 -30.03 -19.83
N LYS A 102 -12.31 -29.51 -19.48
CA LYS A 102 -13.32 -30.20 -18.67
C LYS A 102 -14.43 -30.75 -19.57
#